data_AF-A0A453T1X8-F1
#
_entry.id   AF-A0A453T1X8-F1
#
_cell.length_a   1.000
_cell.length_b   1.000
_cell.length_c   1.000
_cell.angle_alpha   90.00
_cell.angle_beta   90.00
_cell.angle_gamma   90.00
#
_symmetry.space_group_name_H-M   'P 1'
#
loop_
_entity.id
_entity.type
_entity.pdbx_description
1 polymer ?
#
loop_
_entity_poly.entity_id
_entity_poly.type
_entity_poly.pdbx_seq_one_letter_code
_entity_poly.pdbx_strand_id
1 'polypeptide(L)'
;RDLDIAIVKATNHVECPPKERHFRRIMFANSANRPRADVAYSICTLARRLSKTKNWIVALKTLIVIHRLLREGDGSFKDDFLSYSYRGNILQLPNFRDDSSPLAWDSSAWVRLYAFYLHERVECFRVLKYDVEADRLVKLPQASGKAHSRTRTLPCEDLLDQLPALQKLLLRLISCQV
;
A
#
# COMPACT_ATOMS: atom_id res chain seq x y z
N ARG A 1 13.04 6.48 17.53
CA ARG A 1 14.43 5.97 17.46
C ARG A 1 14.51 4.56 16.88
N ASP A 2 13.95 3.52 17.53
CA ASP A 2 14.03 2.14 17.00
C ASP A 2 13.21 1.90 15.74
N LEU A 3 12.03 2.53 15.63
CA LEU A 3 11.20 2.50 14.43
C LEU A 3 11.93 3.14 13.24
N ASP A 4 12.56 4.30 13.43
CA ASP A 4 13.30 4.99 12.37
C ASP A 4 14.45 4.11 11.84
N ILE A 5 15.18 3.46 12.75
CA ILE A 5 16.24 2.50 12.38
C ILE A 5 15.64 1.33 11.59
N ALA A 6 14.50 0.79 12.01
CA ALA A 6 13.83 -0.29 11.30
C ALA A 6 13.40 0.15 9.88
N ILE A 7 12.81 1.33 9.73
CA ILE A 7 12.42 1.91 8.43
C ILE A 7 13.64 2.09 7.53
N VAL A 8 14.72 2.70 8.03
CA VAL A 8 15.96 2.91 7.25
C VAL A 8 16.58 1.57 6.84
N LYS A 9 16.62 0.58 7.73
CA LYS A 9 17.17 -0.76 7.40
C LYS A 9 16.27 -1.55 6.45
N ALA A 10 14.95 -1.43 6.55
CA ALA A 10 14.00 -2.04 5.62
C ALA A 10 14.07 -1.40 4.23
N THR A 11 14.41 -0.11 4.16
CA THR A 11 14.44 0.72 2.93
C THR A 11 15.85 1.20 2.58
N ASN A 12 16.85 0.34 2.82
CA ASN A 12 18.23 0.64 2.45
C ASN A 12 18.46 0.48 0.94
N HIS A 13 19.61 0.93 0.47
CA HIS A 13 20.01 0.94 -0.95
C HIS A 13 20.37 -0.44 -1.53
N VAL A 14 20.31 -1.51 -0.73
CA VAL A 14 20.64 -2.85 -1.21
C VAL A 14 19.46 -3.38 -2.03
N GLU A 15 19.75 -3.80 -3.27
CA GLU A 15 18.80 -4.36 -4.22
C GLU A 15 18.34 -5.77 -3.79
N CYS A 16 17.57 -5.81 -2.72
CA CYS A 16 16.92 -7.01 -2.23
C CYS A 16 15.63 -6.61 -1.48
N PRO A 17 14.67 -7.55 -1.34
CA PRO A 17 13.45 -7.29 -0.60
C PRO A 17 13.73 -6.77 0.83
N PRO A 18 12.83 -5.93 1.40
CA PRO A 18 12.94 -5.50 2.79
C PRO A 18 13.12 -6.69 3.73
N LYS A 19 14.19 -6.68 4.53
CA LYS A 19 14.46 -7.80 5.46
C LYS A 19 13.31 -7.96 6.45
N GLU A 20 12.83 -9.20 6.57
CA GLU A 20 11.63 -9.54 7.35
C GLU A 20 11.70 -9.07 8.80
N ARG A 21 12.86 -9.20 9.46
CA ARG A 21 13.06 -8.73 10.85
C ARG A 21 12.79 -7.23 11.04
N HIS A 22 13.07 -6.40 10.03
CA HIS A 22 12.82 -4.96 10.10
C HIS A 22 11.37 -4.66 9.78
N PHE A 23 10.81 -5.36 8.79
CA PHE A 23 9.39 -5.26 8.48
C PHE A 23 8.50 -5.62 9.67
N ARG A 24 8.76 -6.73 10.38
CA ARG A 24 7.99 -7.12 11.59
C ARG A 24 7.98 -6.05 12.68
N ARG A 25 9.08 -5.31 12.85
CA ARG A 25 9.14 -4.18 13.79
C ARG A 25 8.27 -3.01 13.34
N ILE A 26 8.27 -2.72 12.04
CA ILE A 26 7.41 -1.67 11.46
C ILE A 26 5.94 -2.09 11.59
N MET A 27 5.61 -3.36 11.28
CA MET A 27 4.26 -3.91 11.44
C MET A 27 3.78 -3.77 12.89
N PHE A 28 4.59 -4.16 13.86
CA PHE A 28 4.27 -4.04 15.28
C PHE A 28 4.09 -2.59 15.75
N ALA A 29 4.75 -1.62 15.11
CA ALA A 29 4.55 -0.20 15.39
C ALA A 29 3.25 0.36 14.78
N ASN A 30 2.63 -0.38 13.86
CA ASN A 30 1.40 -0.01 13.17
C ASN A 30 0.20 -0.88 13.59
N SER A 31 0.31 -1.64 14.68
CA SER A 31 -0.78 -2.50 15.14
C SER A 31 -1.92 -1.72 15.81
N ALA A 32 -3.10 -2.33 15.89
CA ALA A 32 -4.30 -1.73 16.48
C ALA A 32 -4.11 -1.33 17.96
N ASN A 33 -3.20 -2.01 18.68
CA ASN A 33 -2.93 -1.75 20.09
C ASN A 33 -1.94 -0.58 20.32
N ARG A 34 -1.44 0.06 19.25
CA ARG A 34 -0.54 1.22 19.38
C ARG A 34 -1.28 2.54 19.53
N PRO A 35 -0.70 3.54 20.22
CA PRO A 35 -1.21 4.92 20.17
C PRO A 35 -1.32 5.42 18.73
N ARG A 36 -2.43 6.05 18.36
CA ARG A 36 -2.64 6.56 16.99
C ARG A 36 -1.61 7.61 16.59
N ALA A 37 -1.07 8.37 17.55
CA ALA A 37 0.05 9.29 17.32
C ALA A 37 1.31 8.57 16.82
N ASP A 38 1.62 7.38 17.35
CA ASP A 38 2.78 6.58 16.93
C ASP A 38 2.58 6.01 15.52
N VAL A 39 1.37 5.55 15.21
CA VAL A 39 1.00 5.08 13.86
C VAL A 39 1.10 6.23 12.85
N ALA A 40 0.54 7.40 13.19
CA ALA A 40 0.64 8.61 12.36
C ALA A 40 2.10 9.04 12.15
N TYR A 41 2.95 8.94 13.19
CA TYR A 41 4.38 9.17 13.07
C TYR A 41 5.06 8.16 12.14
N SER A 42 4.69 6.88 12.22
CA SER A 42 5.19 5.83 11.31
C SER A 42 4.86 6.13 9.85
N ILE A 43 3.59 6.46 9.57
CA ILE A 43 3.10 6.83 8.24
C ILE A 43 3.84 8.07 7.73
N CYS A 44 3.97 9.11 8.57
CA CYS A 44 4.71 10.32 8.24
C CYS A 44 6.19 10.04 7.91
N THR A 45 6.81 9.13 8.66
CA THR A 45 8.22 8.76 8.43
C THR A 45 8.39 8.00 7.12
N LEU A 46 7.48 7.09 6.77
CA LEU A 46 7.46 6.41 5.47
C LEU A 46 7.21 7.40 4.32
N ALA A 47 6.25 8.31 4.46
CA ALA A 47 5.96 9.35 3.49
C ALA A 47 7.16 10.28 3.26
N ARG A 48 7.85 10.68 4.33
CA ARG A 48 9.10 11.46 4.26
C ARG A 48 10.23 10.69 3.59
N ARG A 49 10.35 9.38 3.84
CA ARG A 49 11.38 8.54 3.20
C ARG A 49 11.15 8.46 1.69
N LEU A 50 9.90 8.32 1.27
CA LEU A 50 9.50 8.25 -0.13
C LEU A 50 9.68 9.60 -0.85
N SER A 51 9.25 10.71 -0.26
CA SER A 51 9.35 12.05 -0.88
C SER A 51 10.77 12.60 -0.99
N LYS A 52 11.68 12.21 -0.08
CA LYS A 52 13.06 12.72 -0.07
C LYS A 52 14.05 11.87 -0.87
N THR A 53 13.72 10.63 -1.20
CA THR A 53 14.65 9.77 -1.93
C THR A 53 14.59 10.05 -3.43
N LYS A 54 15.75 10.11 -4.07
CA LYS A 54 15.88 10.01 -5.53
C LYS A 54 16.30 8.61 -5.98
N ASN A 55 16.61 7.72 -5.04
CA ASN A 55 17.07 6.37 -5.35
C ASN A 55 15.89 5.42 -5.54
N TRP A 56 15.82 4.77 -6.71
CA TRP A 56 14.71 3.87 -7.08
C TRP A 56 14.57 2.67 -6.15
N ILE A 57 15.68 2.09 -5.67
CA ILE A 57 15.66 0.94 -4.74
C ILE A 57 15.01 1.35 -3.42
N VAL A 58 15.39 2.50 -2.87
CA VAL A 58 14.80 3.01 -1.62
C VAL A 58 13.31 3.30 -1.82
N ALA A 59 12.93 3.97 -2.91
CA ALA A 59 11.54 4.28 -3.19
C ALA A 59 10.70 3.01 -3.32
N LEU A 60 11.16 2.05 -4.12
CA LEU A 60 10.52 0.75 -4.30
C LEU A 60 10.35 0.01 -2.97
N LYS A 61 11.40 -0.07 -2.16
CA LYS A 61 11.34 -0.76 -0.86
C LYS A 61 10.40 -0.05 0.11
N THR A 62 10.32 1.28 0.08
CA THR A 62 9.32 2.02 0.86
C THR A 62 7.90 1.69 0.40
N LEU A 63 7.64 1.63 -0.91
CA LEU A 63 6.34 1.22 -1.46
C LEU A 63 5.99 -0.23 -1.08
N ILE A 64 6.96 -1.15 -1.12
CA ILE A 64 6.76 -2.54 -0.69
C ILE A 64 6.37 -2.60 0.80
N VAL A 65 7.04 -1.83 1.67
CA VAL A 65 6.69 -1.76 3.09
C VAL A 65 5.26 -1.25 3.26
N ILE A 66 4.87 -0.17 2.57
CA ILE A 66 3.50 0.37 2.61
C ILE A 66 2.48 -0.66 2.12
N HIS A 67 2.75 -1.31 0.99
CA HIS A 67 1.87 -2.34 0.44
C HIS A 67 1.67 -3.49 1.42
N ARG A 68 2.74 -3.99 2.02
CA ARG A 68 2.65 -5.06 3.00
C ARG A 68 1.92 -4.62 4.27
N LEU A 69 2.07 -3.38 4.74
CA LEU A 69 1.26 -2.86 5.84
C LEU A 69 -0.24 -2.81 5.48
N LEU A 70 -0.58 -2.38 4.26
CA LEU A 70 -1.97 -2.38 3.78
C LEU A 70 -2.54 -3.80 3.67
N ARG A 71 -1.72 -4.79 3.31
CA ARG A 71 -2.17 -6.16 3.03
C ARG A 71 -2.14 -7.09 4.24
N GLU A 72 -1.08 -7.05 5.03
CA GLU A 72 -0.79 -7.95 6.14
C GLU A 72 -1.02 -7.32 7.52
N GLY A 73 -1.18 -5.98 7.58
CA GLY A 73 -1.41 -5.27 8.83
C GLY A 73 -2.84 -5.37 9.34
N ASP A 74 -3.02 -4.93 10.58
CA ASP A 74 -4.34 -4.84 11.20
C ASP A 74 -5.23 -3.88 10.39
N GLY A 75 -6.54 -4.17 10.30
CA GLY A 75 -7.49 -3.39 9.51
C GLY A 75 -7.42 -1.87 9.77
N SER A 76 -7.13 -1.47 11.02
CA SER A 76 -6.98 -0.06 11.43
C SER A 76 -5.91 0.73 10.65
N PHE A 77 -4.83 0.07 10.20
CA PHE A 77 -3.77 0.77 9.47
C PHE A 77 -4.28 1.34 8.15
N LYS A 78 -5.23 0.66 7.48
CA LYS A 78 -5.80 1.14 6.22
C LYS A 78 -6.54 2.46 6.40
N ASP A 79 -7.32 2.58 7.47
CA ASP A 79 -8.06 3.79 7.81
C ASP A 79 -7.10 4.93 8.19
N ASP A 80 -6.09 4.64 9.02
CA ASP A 80 -5.07 5.61 9.40
C ASP A 80 -4.28 6.11 8.17
N PHE A 81 -3.91 5.19 7.26
CA PHE A 81 -3.18 5.52 6.04
C PHE A 81 -4.05 6.28 5.02
N LEU A 82 -5.34 5.93 4.90
CA LEU A 82 -6.30 6.64 4.07
C LEU A 82 -6.48 8.09 4.56
N SER A 83 -6.71 8.27 5.87
CA SER A 83 -6.85 9.58 6.51
C SER A 83 -5.63 10.47 6.28
N TYR A 84 -4.43 9.90 6.37
CA TYR A 84 -3.20 10.62 6.07
C TYR A 84 -3.07 10.93 4.57
N SER A 85 -3.31 9.95 3.69
CA SER A 85 -3.11 10.09 2.25
C SER A 85 -3.99 11.17 1.63
N TYR A 86 -5.22 11.32 2.14
CA TYR A 86 -6.14 12.37 1.71
C TYR A 86 -5.61 13.80 1.95
N ARG A 87 -4.68 13.97 2.90
CA ARG A 87 -4.11 15.28 3.23
C ARG A 87 -2.87 15.66 2.40
N GLY A 88 -2.28 14.72 1.66
CA GLY A 88 -0.93 14.95 1.12
C GLY A 88 -0.47 14.10 -0.05
N ASN A 89 -1.36 13.31 -0.69
CA ASN A 89 -1.07 12.55 -1.92
C ASN A 89 0.29 11.79 -1.90
N ILE A 90 0.60 11.08 -0.80
CA ILE A 90 1.91 10.44 -0.56
C ILE A 90 2.36 9.53 -1.73
N LEU A 91 1.40 8.81 -2.31
CA LEU A 91 1.64 7.79 -3.32
C LEU A 91 1.60 8.34 -4.76
N GLN A 92 1.38 9.64 -4.93
CA GLN A 92 1.47 10.28 -6.24
C GLN A 92 2.90 10.79 -6.44
N LEU A 93 3.64 10.09 -7.31
CA LEU A 93 5.05 10.36 -7.57
C LEU A 93 5.31 10.80 -9.03
N PRO A 94 4.58 11.79 -9.58
CA PRO A 94 4.62 12.08 -11.03
C PRO A 94 6.04 12.44 -11.52
N ASN A 95 6.83 13.09 -10.66
CA ASN A 95 8.18 13.56 -10.98
C ASN A 95 9.29 12.67 -10.41
N PHE A 96 8.97 11.49 -9.86
CA PHE A 96 9.99 10.58 -9.35
C PHE A 96 10.84 10.04 -10.49
N ARG A 97 12.15 10.25 -10.41
CA ARG A 97 13.12 9.85 -11.42
C ARG A 97 14.51 9.69 -10.78
N ASP A 98 15.13 8.56 -11.06
CA ASP A 98 16.51 8.23 -10.70
C ASP A 98 17.35 8.18 -11.98
N ASP A 99 18.22 9.18 -12.16
CA ASP A 99 19.07 9.33 -13.35
C ASP A 99 20.47 8.71 -13.18
N SER A 100 20.68 7.89 -12.13
CA SER A 100 22.01 7.33 -11.83
C SER A 100 22.50 6.27 -12.81
N SER A 101 21.59 5.59 -13.52
CA SER A 101 21.90 4.59 -14.55
C SER A 101 20.69 4.36 -15.48
N PRO A 102 20.88 3.75 -16.67
CA PRO A 102 19.77 3.37 -17.54
C PRO A 102 18.74 2.46 -16.83
N LEU A 103 19.22 1.47 -16.06
CA LEU A 103 18.36 0.60 -15.26
C LEU A 103 17.55 1.39 -14.22
N ALA A 104 18.17 2.37 -13.56
CA ALA A 104 17.50 3.22 -12.57
C ALA A 104 16.42 4.10 -13.22
N TRP A 105 16.68 4.57 -14.44
CA TRP A 105 15.73 5.34 -15.23
C TRP A 105 14.50 4.51 -15.60
N ASP A 106 14.71 3.30 -16.11
CA ASP A 106 13.62 2.34 -16.42
C ASP A 106 12.85 1.96 -15.15
N SER A 107 13.57 1.66 -14.07
CA SER A 107 12.99 1.34 -12.75
C SER A 107 12.15 2.49 -12.20
N SER A 108 12.47 3.73 -12.53
CA SER A 108 11.69 4.89 -12.10
C SER A 108 10.28 4.87 -12.68
N ALA A 109 10.11 4.43 -13.94
CA ALA A 109 8.79 4.25 -14.52
C ALA A 109 7.97 3.21 -13.75
N TRP A 110 8.58 2.07 -13.42
CA TRP A 110 7.93 1.03 -12.64
C TRP A 110 7.56 1.50 -11.23
N VAL A 111 8.44 2.23 -10.54
CA VAL A 111 8.15 2.84 -9.22
C VAL A 111 6.94 3.76 -9.29
N ARG A 112 6.81 4.60 -10.32
CA ARG A 112 5.63 5.47 -10.50
C ARG A 112 4.35 4.66 -10.71
N LEU A 113 4.39 3.64 -11.56
CA LEU A 113 3.25 2.76 -11.83
C LEU A 113 2.80 2.02 -10.56
N TYR A 114 3.77 1.49 -9.80
CA TYR A 114 3.47 0.80 -8.55
C TYR A 114 2.90 1.72 -7.48
N ALA A 115 3.41 2.96 -7.38
CA ALA A 115 2.84 3.96 -6.49
C ALA A 115 1.39 4.33 -6.87
N PHE A 116 1.09 4.48 -8.17
CA PHE A 116 -0.28 4.67 -8.65
C PHE A 116 -1.19 3.48 -8.33
N TYR A 117 -0.71 2.25 -8.51
CA TYR A 117 -1.47 1.07 -8.10
C TYR A 117 -1.83 1.11 -6.61
N LEU A 118 -0.86 1.41 -5.73
CA LEU A 118 -1.12 1.50 -4.29
C LEU A 118 -2.06 2.67 -3.94
N HIS A 119 -1.96 3.80 -4.63
CA HIS A 119 -2.89 4.92 -4.47
C HIS A 119 -4.33 4.48 -4.78
N GLU A 120 -4.52 3.80 -5.91
CA GLU A 120 -5.84 3.36 -6.37
C GLU A 120 -6.39 2.22 -5.50
N ARG A 121 -5.51 1.42 -4.88
CA ARG A 121 -5.89 0.47 -3.84
C ARG A 121 -6.53 1.16 -2.64
N VAL A 122 -5.92 2.25 -2.16
CA VAL A 122 -6.42 3.03 -1.02
C VAL A 122 -7.73 3.75 -1.38
N GLU A 123 -7.82 4.31 -2.59
CA GLU A 123 -9.07 4.90 -3.09
C GLU A 123 -10.19 3.88 -3.26
N CYS A 124 -9.87 2.68 -3.76
CA CYS A 124 -10.82 1.59 -3.86
C CYS A 124 -11.36 1.21 -2.47
N PHE A 125 -10.50 1.08 -1.46
CA PHE A 125 -10.92 0.86 -0.08
C PHE A 125 -11.83 1.99 0.44
N ARG A 126 -11.54 3.26 0.10
CA ARG A 126 -12.38 4.41 0.47
C ARG A 126 -13.79 4.32 -0.12
N VAL A 127 -13.93 3.90 -1.37
CA VAL A 127 -15.23 3.77 -2.05
C VAL A 127 -16.00 2.56 -1.51
N LEU A 128 -15.34 1.40 -1.44
CA LEU A 128 -15.99 0.13 -1.07
C LEU A 128 -16.28 0.01 0.42
N LYS A 129 -15.53 0.70 1.29
CA LYS A 129 -15.58 0.55 2.76
C LYS A 129 -15.21 -0.85 3.27
N TYR A 130 -14.59 -1.68 2.42
CA TYR A 130 -14.02 -2.96 2.78
C TYR A 130 -12.83 -3.29 1.86
N ASP A 131 -11.97 -4.23 2.29
CA ASP A 131 -10.84 -4.69 1.49
C ASP A 131 -11.23 -5.89 0.62
N VAL A 132 -11.20 -5.68 -0.70
CA VAL A 132 -11.56 -6.68 -1.73
C VAL A 132 -10.66 -7.92 -1.67
N GLU A 133 -9.39 -7.77 -1.31
CA GLU A 133 -8.48 -8.91 -1.21
C GLU A 133 -8.66 -9.68 0.09
N ALA A 134 -8.87 -8.97 1.20
CA ALA A 134 -9.13 -9.62 2.49
C ALA A 134 -10.48 -10.36 2.49
N ASP A 135 -11.51 -9.81 1.83
CA ASP A 135 -12.84 -10.42 1.71
C ASP A 135 -12.79 -11.80 1.04
N ARG A 136 -11.94 -11.98 0.03
CA ARG A 136 -11.72 -13.28 -0.63
C ARG A 136 -11.06 -14.33 0.29
N LEU A 137 -10.34 -13.89 1.32
CA LEU A 137 -9.65 -14.78 2.26
C LEU A 137 -10.57 -15.24 3.39
N VAL A 138 -11.70 -14.57 3.63
CA VAL A 138 -12.68 -14.98 4.64
C VAL A 138 -13.58 -16.06 4.06
N LYS A 139 -13.24 -17.34 4.30
CA LYS A 139 -14.19 -18.44 4.13
C LYS A 139 -15.25 -18.32 5.23
N LEU A 140 -16.50 -18.03 4.86
CA LEU A 140 -17.64 -18.08 5.78
C LEU A 140 -17.76 -19.51 6.37
N PRO A 141 -17.78 -19.68 7.71
CA PRO A 141 -17.77 -21.01 8.35
C PRO A 141 -19.03 -21.86 8.11
N GLN A 142 -20.08 -21.31 7.49
CA GLN A 142 -21.42 -21.92 7.48
C GLN A 142 -22.00 -22.24 6.10
N ALA A 143 -21.24 -22.12 5.02
CA ALA A 143 -21.74 -22.51 3.70
C ALA A 143 -20.83 -23.58 3.09
N SER A 144 -21.40 -24.77 2.83
CA SER A 144 -20.84 -25.83 1.99
C SER A 144 -20.71 -25.44 0.51
N GLY A 145 -20.80 -24.15 0.17
CA GLY A 145 -20.65 -23.61 -1.17
C GLY A 145 -19.53 -22.58 -1.20
N LYS A 146 -18.73 -22.62 -2.27
CA LYS A 146 -17.65 -21.69 -2.68
C LYS A 146 -17.69 -20.33 -1.96
N ALA A 147 -16.54 -19.83 -1.47
CA ALA A 147 -16.46 -18.46 -0.94
C ALA A 147 -16.98 -17.45 -1.99
N HIS A 148 -17.99 -16.65 -1.63
CA HIS A 148 -18.55 -15.61 -2.50
C HIS A 148 -18.02 -14.26 -2.03
N SER A 149 -17.43 -13.49 -2.96
CA SER A 149 -17.06 -12.09 -2.71
C SER A 149 -18.30 -11.27 -2.37
N ARG A 150 -18.18 -10.32 -1.45
CA ARG A 150 -19.22 -9.34 -1.08
C ARG A 150 -19.81 -8.64 -2.31
N THR A 151 -18.98 -8.39 -3.33
CA THR A 151 -19.39 -7.78 -4.60
C THR A 151 -20.45 -8.61 -5.35
N ARG A 152 -20.54 -9.92 -5.12
CA ARG A 152 -21.54 -10.80 -5.77
C ARG A 152 -22.93 -10.70 -5.14
N THR A 153 -23.04 -10.18 -3.92
CA THR A 153 -24.29 -10.11 -3.16
C THR A 153 -24.79 -8.68 -2.99
N LEU A 154 -24.13 -7.70 -3.62
CA LEU A 154 -24.55 -6.30 -3.55
C LEU A 154 -25.81 -6.04 -4.37
N PRO A 155 -26.70 -5.15 -3.92
CA PRO A 155 -27.72 -4.54 -4.75
C PRO A 155 -27.13 -3.91 -6.02
N CYS A 156 -27.94 -3.81 -7.07
CA CYS A 156 -27.51 -3.27 -8.37
C CYS A 156 -26.96 -1.84 -8.24
N GLU A 157 -27.60 -0.98 -7.45
CA GLU A 157 -27.20 0.42 -7.25
C GLU A 157 -25.81 0.50 -6.59
N ASP A 158 -25.61 -0.19 -5.46
CA ASP A 158 -24.31 -0.25 -4.78
C ASP A 158 -23.21 -0.83 -5.67
N LEU A 159 -23.55 -1.81 -6.51
CA LEU A 159 -22.61 -2.42 -7.44
C LEU A 159 -22.18 -1.42 -8.52
N LEU A 160 -23.11 -0.66 -9.09
CA LEU A 160 -22.82 0.38 -10.09
C LEU A 160 -21.90 1.47 -9.52
N ASP A 161 -22.05 1.81 -8.24
CA ASP A 161 -21.17 2.76 -7.57
C ASP A 161 -19.75 2.21 -7.32
N GLN A 162 -19.62 0.91 -7.02
CA GLN A 162 -18.33 0.29 -6.71
C GLN A 162 -17.53 -0.16 -7.95
N LEU A 163 -18.22 -0.53 -9.04
CA LEU A 163 -17.60 -1.05 -10.26
C LEU A 163 -16.51 -0.14 -10.85
N PRO A 164 -16.69 1.20 -10.96
CA PRO A 164 -15.66 2.08 -11.48
C PRO A 164 -14.35 2.02 -10.67
N ALA A 165 -14.44 1.97 -9.33
CA ALA A 165 -13.28 1.88 -8.46
C ALA A 165 -12.55 0.54 -8.62
N LEU A 166 -13.29 -0.56 -8.72
CA LEU A 166 -12.75 -1.90 -8.99
C LEU A 166 -12.04 -1.98 -10.35
N GLN A 167 -12.68 -1.45 -11.41
CA GLN A 167 -12.09 -1.43 -12.75
C GLN A 167 -10.80 -0.61 -12.80
N LYS A 168 -10.80 0.55 -12.13
CA LYS A 168 -9.63 1.43 -12.07
C LYS A 168 -8.47 0.78 -11.30
N LEU A 169 -8.76 0.12 -10.18
CA LEU A 169 -7.76 -0.67 -9.44
C LEU A 169 -7.14 -1.76 -10.32
N LEU A 170 -7.97 -2.53 -11.03
CA LEU A 170 -7.51 -3.59 -11.93
C LEU A 170 -6.63 -3.05 -13.07
N LEU A 171 -7.08 -1.97 -13.73
CA LEU A 171 -6.32 -1.31 -14.79
C LEU A 171 -4.92 -0.91 -14.31
N ARG A 172 -4.83 -0.37 -13.10
CA ARG A 172 -3.58 0.11 -12.51
C ARG A 172 -2.65 -1.01 -12.10
N LEU A 173 -3.21 -2.14 -11.66
CA LEU A 173 -2.44 -3.36 -11.42
C LEU A 173 -1.85 -3.91 -12.72
N ILE A 174 -2.65 -4.01 -13.78
CA ILE A 174 -2.20 -4.50 -15.10
C ILE A 174 -1.12 -3.59 -15.67
N SER A 175 -1.23 -2.27 -15.46
CA SER A 175 -0.22 -1.30 -15.90
C SER A 175 1.18 -1.54 -15.32
N CYS A 176 1.32 -2.32 -14.24
CA CYS A 176 2.62 -2.68 -13.68
C CYS A 176 3.35 -3.80 -14.43
N GLN A 177 2.70 -4.48 -15.40
CA GLN A 177 3.29 -5.56 -16.21
C GLN A 177 4.16 -5.07 -17.38
N VAL A 178 4.83 -3.92 -17.23
CA VAL A 178 5.70 -3.34 -18.27
C VAL A 178 6.69 -4.37 -18.81
#